data_AF-F9UJ45-F1
#
_entry.id   AF-F9UJ45-F1
#
_cell.length_a   1.000
_cell.length_b   1.000
_cell.length_c   1.000
_cell.angle_alpha   90.00
_cell.angle_beta   90.00
_cell.angle_gamma   90.00
#
_symmetry.space_group_name_H-M   'P 1'
#
loop_
_entity.id
_entity.type
_entity.pdbx_description
1 polymer ?
#
loop_
_entity_poly.entity_id
_entity_poly.type
_entity_poly.pdbx_seq_one_letter_code
_entity_poly.pdbx_strand_id
1 'polypeptide(L)'
;MKKLILFSSNKDVKELDVQKIFVNNRLKDEWIEIENKTIASFKNILLKLELENNEIIYMLIDTLLVKSDDSEVTFYYHEYLETFEQFENKNLLKTINKEYKETKRKMQYIKALQNIKTSYFDETEIELLEKKLYKLKAQLYFSLSYKELKWN
;
A
#
# COMPACT_ATOMS: atom_id res chain seq x y z
N MET A 1 -10.86 20.24 4.87
CA MET A 1 -10.65 19.16 5.85
C MET A 1 -11.67 18.09 5.55
N LYS A 2 -11.24 16.83 5.50
CA LYS A 2 -12.13 15.71 5.20
C LYS A 2 -11.98 14.65 6.27
N LYS A 3 -13.09 14.00 6.59
CA LYS A 3 -13.08 12.80 7.41
C LYS A 3 -12.72 11.60 6.54
N LEU A 4 -11.64 10.90 6.85
CA LEU A 4 -11.31 9.61 6.26
C LEU A 4 -11.95 8.50 7.08
N ILE A 5 -12.77 7.67 6.42
CA ILE A 5 -13.43 6.51 7.03
C ILE A 5 -12.91 5.26 6.33
N LEU A 6 -12.33 4.34 7.08
CA LEU A 6 -11.86 3.05 6.57
C LEU A 6 -12.80 1.95 7.02
N PHE A 7 -13.39 1.24 6.06
CA PHE A 7 -14.22 0.06 6.25
C PHE A 7 -13.47 -1.18 5.81
N SER A 8 -13.14 -2.06 6.77
CA SER A 8 -12.59 -3.37 6.46
C SER A 8 -13.68 -4.36 6.06
N SER A 9 -13.32 -5.41 5.32
CA SER A 9 -14.22 -6.54 5.02
C SER A 9 -14.74 -7.25 6.28
N ASN A 10 -14.01 -7.12 7.40
CA ASN A 10 -14.37 -7.71 8.68
C ASN A 10 -15.28 -6.81 9.52
N LYS A 11 -15.79 -5.72 8.91
CA LYS A 11 -16.67 -4.71 9.53
C LYS A 11 -15.98 -3.86 10.60
N ASP A 12 -14.64 -3.83 10.62
CA ASP A 12 -13.92 -2.84 11.42
C ASP A 12 -14.02 -1.48 10.75
N VAL A 13 -14.36 -0.48 11.53
CA VAL A 13 -14.45 0.91 11.09
C VAL A 13 -13.41 1.72 11.84
N LYS A 14 -12.59 2.45 11.08
CA LYS A 14 -11.57 3.35 11.62
C LYS A 14 -11.76 4.74 11.03
N GLU A 15 -11.51 5.75 11.82
CA GLU A 15 -11.70 7.13 11.42
C GLU A 15 -10.43 7.95 11.66
N LEU A 16 -10.20 8.92 10.79
CA LEU A 16 -9.07 9.85 10.88
C LEU A 16 -9.41 11.15 10.14
N ASP A 17 -9.02 12.29 10.70
CA ASP A 17 -9.12 13.55 9.97
C ASP A 17 -7.89 13.76 9.08
N VAL A 18 -8.15 14.09 7.81
CA VAL A 18 -7.09 14.27 6.80
C VAL A 18 -7.30 15.58 6.03
N GLN A 19 -6.18 16.23 5.69
CA GLN A 19 -6.19 17.39 4.81
C GLN A 19 -6.27 16.97 3.35
N LYS A 20 -5.36 16.07 2.96
CA LYS A 20 -5.23 15.59 1.57
C LYS A 20 -4.87 14.12 1.53
N ILE A 21 -5.27 13.49 0.44
CA ILE A 21 -5.00 12.09 0.16
C ILE A 21 -4.45 12.00 -1.25
N PHE A 22 -3.30 11.34 -1.39
CA PHE A 22 -2.69 11.06 -2.66
C PHE A 22 -2.52 9.56 -2.87
N VAL A 23 -2.58 9.13 -4.12
CA VAL A 23 -2.41 7.73 -4.53
C VAL A 23 -1.21 7.57 -5.46
N ASN A 24 -0.57 6.41 -5.37
CA ASN A 24 0.53 6.01 -6.23
C ASN A 24 0.45 4.51 -6.51
N ASN A 25 -0.05 4.16 -7.70
CA ASN A 25 -0.22 2.77 -8.15
C ASN A 25 0.97 2.22 -8.94
N ARG A 26 1.94 3.06 -9.27
CA ARG A 26 3.09 2.69 -10.12
C ARG A 26 4.43 2.80 -9.41
N LEU A 27 4.44 3.30 -8.17
CA LEU A 27 5.62 3.65 -7.40
C LEU A 27 6.57 4.53 -8.22
N LYS A 28 6.04 5.64 -8.74
CA LYS A 28 6.75 6.68 -9.49
C LYS A 28 6.76 7.99 -8.69
N ASP A 29 7.50 9.00 -9.13
CA ASP A 29 7.55 10.29 -8.41
C ASP A 29 6.23 11.08 -8.49
N GLU A 30 5.36 10.74 -9.44
CA GLU A 30 4.06 11.39 -9.63
C GLU A 30 3.00 10.82 -8.67
N TRP A 31 2.40 11.71 -7.90
CA TRP A 31 1.30 11.42 -6.98
C TRP A 31 0.01 12.03 -7.53
N ILE A 32 -1.09 11.28 -7.43
CA ILE A 32 -2.41 11.73 -7.88
C ILE A 32 -3.25 12.05 -6.65
N GLU A 33 -3.77 13.27 -6.54
CA GLU A 33 -4.66 13.67 -5.44
C GLU A 33 -6.06 13.05 -5.63
N ILE A 34 -6.69 12.59 -4.54
CA ILE A 34 -8.09 12.15 -4.55
C ILE A 34 -9.00 13.37 -4.42
N GLU A 35 -9.55 13.82 -5.55
CA GLU A 35 -10.48 14.93 -5.61
C GLU A 35 -11.90 14.55 -5.13
N ASN A 36 -12.73 15.57 -4.87
CA ASN A 36 -14.15 15.36 -4.55
C ASN A 36 -14.86 14.63 -5.68
N LYS A 37 -15.92 13.88 -5.34
CA LYS A 37 -16.77 13.15 -6.29
C LYS A 37 -16.00 12.08 -7.08
N THR A 38 -14.93 11.55 -6.48
CA THR A 38 -14.12 10.47 -7.05
C THR A 38 -14.66 9.11 -6.63
N ILE A 39 -14.78 8.18 -7.58
CA ILE A 39 -14.94 6.75 -7.32
C ILE A 39 -13.85 6.02 -8.08
N ALA A 40 -13.01 5.28 -7.38
CA ALA A 40 -11.88 4.58 -7.99
C ALA A 40 -11.54 3.29 -7.24
N SER A 41 -11.09 2.28 -7.97
CA SER A 41 -10.60 1.02 -7.40
C SER A 41 -9.13 0.79 -7.74
N PHE A 42 -8.35 0.34 -6.77
CA PHE A 42 -6.93 0.06 -6.91
C PHE A 42 -6.58 -1.33 -6.38
N LYS A 43 -5.58 -1.95 -7.01
CA LYS A 43 -4.89 -3.15 -6.50
C LYS A 43 -3.42 -2.81 -6.24
N ASN A 44 -2.87 -3.24 -5.11
CA ASN A 44 -1.54 -2.92 -4.59
C ASN A 44 -1.25 -1.42 -4.70
N ILE A 45 -1.84 -0.63 -3.81
CA ILE A 45 -1.74 0.84 -3.84
C ILE A 45 -0.91 1.36 -2.67
N LEU A 46 -0.08 2.36 -2.95
CA LEU A 46 0.51 3.20 -1.92
C LEU A 46 -0.27 4.51 -1.85
N LEU A 47 -0.69 4.87 -0.65
CA LEU A 47 -1.35 6.12 -0.35
C LEU A 47 -0.40 7.01 0.45
N LYS A 48 -0.53 8.32 0.28
CA LYS A 48 0.08 9.35 1.13
C LYS A 48 -1.05 10.18 1.72
N LEU A 49 -1.11 10.25 3.04
CA LEU A 49 -2.03 11.07 3.81
C LEU A 49 -1.28 12.27 4.37
N GLU A 50 -1.84 13.46 4.21
CA GLU A 50 -1.40 14.67 4.90
C GLU A 50 -2.40 14.95 6.03
N LEU A 51 -1.93 14.89 7.27
CA LEU A 51 -2.73 15.15 8.48
C LEU A 51 -2.73 16.64 8.86
N GLU A 52 -3.57 17.00 9.83
CA GLU A 52 -3.73 18.39 10.28
C GLU A 52 -2.44 19.04 10.82
N ASN A 53 -1.62 18.26 11.52
CA ASN A 53 -0.33 18.68 12.07
C ASN A 53 0.79 18.70 11.02
N ASN A 54 0.45 18.64 9.72
CA ASN A 54 1.37 18.42 8.59
C ASN A 54 2.16 17.10 8.68
N GLU A 55 1.75 16.17 9.53
CA GLU A 55 2.33 14.83 9.53
C GLU A 55 1.94 14.09 8.25
N ILE A 56 2.92 13.42 7.67
CA ILE A 56 2.73 12.61 6.47
C ILE A 56 2.78 11.14 6.88
N ILE A 57 1.71 10.42 6.55
CA ILE A 57 1.64 8.96 6.74
C ILE A 57 1.45 8.30 5.39
N TYR A 58 2.12 7.19 5.20
CA TYR A 58 1.94 6.36 4.04
C TYR A 58 1.12 5.12 4.42
N MET A 59 0.19 4.73 3.57
CA MET A 59 -0.56 3.49 3.75
C MET A 59 -0.40 2.59 2.55
N LEU A 60 -0.13 1.31 2.79
CA LEU A 60 -0.10 0.30 1.76
C LEU A 60 -1.32 -0.59 1.91
N ILE A 61 -2.13 -0.65 0.86
CA ILE A 61 -3.39 -1.39 0.83
C ILE A 61 -3.38 -2.31 -0.39
N ASP A 62 -3.77 -3.56 -0.20
CA ASP A 62 -3.82 -4.55 -1.29
C ASP A 62 -4.99 -4.30 -2.24
N THR A 63 -6.23 -4.28 -1.73
CA THR A 63 -7.40 -3.96 -2.54
C THR A 63 -8.14 -2.81 -1.90
N LEU A 64 -8.33 -1.73 -2.66
CA LEU A 64 -8.94 -0.49 -2.18
C LEU A 64 -10.00 -0.02 -3.17
N LEU A 65 -11.22 0.18 -2.68
CA LEU A 65 -12.24 0.99 -3.34
C LEU A 65 -12.36 2.31 -2.58
N VAL A 66 -12.19 3.41 -3.30
CA VAL A 66 -12.32 4.77 -2.79
C VAL A 66 -13.61 5.37 -3.29
N LYS A 67 -14.33 6.01 -2.37
CA LYS A 67 -15.40 6.96 -2.66
C LYS A 67 -15.09 8.28 -1.95
N SER A 68 -15.01 9.39 -2.67
CA SER A 68 -14.88 10.73 -2.05
C SER A 68 -16.10 11.55 -2.37
N ASP A 69 -16.66 12.17 -1.33
CA ASP A 69 -17.65 13.24 -1.44
C ASP A 69 -17.02 14.56 -0.93
N ASP A 70 -17.83 15.59 -0.70
CA ASP A 70 -17.32 16.94 -0.37
C ASP A 70 -16.71 17.01 1.05
N SER A 71 -17.24 16.27 2.01
CA SER A 71 -16.82 16.28 3.43
C SER A 71 -16.07 15.03 3.88
N GLU A 72 -16.13 13.95 3.11
CA GLU A 72 -15.60 12.64 3.52
C GLU A 72 -14.92 11.89 2.38
N VAL A 73 -13.98 11.03 2.75
CA VAL A 73 -13.43 10.00 1.88
C VAL A 73 -13.61 8.66 2.57
N THR A 74 -14.23 7.72 1.87
CA THR A 74 -14.46 6.37 2.35
C THR A 74 -13.56 5.39 1.61
N PHE A 75 -12.78 4.63 2.38
CA PHE A 75 -11.95 3.53 1.90
C PHE A 75 -12.59 2.22 2.28
N TYR A 76 -13.02 1.45 1.28
CA TYR A 76 -13.39 0.06 1.45
C TYR A 76 -12.19 -0.80 1.08
N TYR A 77 -11.70 -1.58 2.04
CA TYR A 77 -10.52 -2.41 1.86
C TYR A 77 -10.71 -3.79 2.47
N HIS A 78 -9.91 -4.75 2.03
CA HIS A 78 -9.90 -6.08 2.63
C HIS A 78 -9.07 -6.09 3.93
N GLU A 79 -8.53 -7.23 4.37
CA GLU A 79 -7.81 -7.31 5.65
C GLU A 79 -6.44 -6.60 5.67
N TYR A 80 -5.79 -6.44 4.52
CA TYR A 80 -4.40 -5.98 4.49
C TYR A 80 -4.28 -4.45 4.41
N LEU A 81 -3.86 -3.85 5.52
CA LEU A 81 -3.48 -2.45 5.64
C LEU A 81 -2.23 -2.33 6.52
N GLU A 82 -1.19 -1.70 6.00
CA GLU A 82 0.00 -1.34 6.77
C GLU A 82 0.28 0.15 6.64
N THR A 83 0.70 0.77 7.74
CA THR A 83 1.03 2.20 7.82
C THR A 83 2.53 2.41 8.01
N PHE A 84 3.05 3.49 7.44
CA PHE A 84 4.47 3.80 7.41
C PHE A 84 4.73 5.30 7.56
N GLU A 85 5.95 5.62 7.96
CA GLU A 85 6.53 6.96 7.83
C GLU A 85 7.78 6.91 6.95
N GLN A 86 8.19 8.08 6.46
CA GLN A 86 9.45 8.22 5.76
C GLN A 86 10.60 8.27 6.77
N PHE A 87 11.60 7.42 6.58
CA PHE A 87 12.72 7.28 7.50
C PHE A 87 14.02 6.91 6.76
N GLU A 88 15.07 7.68 6.99
CA GLU A 88 16.34 7.54 6.27
C GLU A 88 17.37 6.63 6.96
N ASN A 89 16.94 5.46 7.46
CA ASN A 89 17.89 4.51 8.05
C ASN A 89 18.51 3.58 6.99
N LYS A 90 19.77 3.88 6.65
CA LYS A 90 20.55 3.12 5.67
C LYS A 90 20.68 1.62 6.00
N ASN A 91 20.73 1.23 7.26
CA ASN A 91 20.86 -0.18 7.65
C ASN A 91 19.54 -0.93 7.42
N LEU A 92 18.41 -0.32 7.79
CA LEU A 92 17.09 -0.88 7.50
C LEU A 92 16.88 -1.03 6.00
N LEU A 93 17.21 0.00 5.21
CA LEU A 93 17.09 -0.03 3.75
C LEU A 93 17.95 -1.13 3.10
N LYS A 94 19.15 -1.40 3.65
CA LYS A 94 19.98 -2.53 3.19
C LYS A 94 19.30 -3.87 3.44
N THR A 95 18.70 -4.06 4.62
CA THR A 95 17.95 -5.27 4.96
C THR A 95 16.76 -5.48 4.03
N ILE A 96 15.95 -4.43 3.83
CA ILE A 96 14.80 -4.46 2.91
C ILE A 96 15.25 -4.75 1.48
N ASN A 97 16.37 -4.17 1.02
CA ASN A 97 16.90 -4.42 -0.32
C ASN A 97 17.38 -5.86 -0.51
N LYS A 98 17.99 -6.46 0.52
CA LYS A 98 18.37 -7.87 0.50
C LYS A 98 17.13 -8.75 0.34
N GLU A 99 16.12 -8.53 1.17
CA GLU A 99 14.86 -9.29 1.12
C GLU A 99 14.12 -9.10 -0.21
N TYR A 100 14.15 -7.88 -0.78
CA TYR A 100 13.59 -7.59 -2.09
C TYR A 100 14.25 -8.43 -3.19
N LYS A 101 15.59 -8.50 -3.20
CA LYS A 101 16.34 -9.29 -4.19
C LYS A 101 16.07 -10.78 -4.06
N GLU A 102 15.99 -11.30 -2.84
CA GLU A 102 15.68 -12.71 -2.57
C GLU A 102 14.25 -13.06 -3.03
N THR A 103 13.26 -12.24 -2.64
CA THR A 103 11.86 -12.41 -3.05
C THR A 103 11.71 -12.33 -4.57
N LYS A 104 12.44 -11.41 -5.22
CA LYS A 104 12.40 -11.24 -6.69
C LYS A 104 12.98 -12.45 -7.41
N ARG A 105 14.07 -13.03 -6.90
CA ARG A 105 14.64 -14.27 -7.45
C ARG A 105 13.68 -15.44 -7.30
N LYS A 106 13.03 -15.60 -6.14
CA LYS A 106 12.02 -16.63 -5.91
C LYS A 106 10.85 -16.49 -6.89
N MET A 107 10.34 -15.27 -7.08
CA MET A 107 9.29 -14.98 -8.05
C MET A 107 9.70 -15.33 -9.49
N GLN A 108 10.90 -14.94 -9.90
CA GLN A 108 11.43 -15.25 -11.24
C GLN A 108 11.55 -16.75 -11.47
N TYR A 109 12.01 -17.50 -10.46
CA TYR A 109 12.09 -18.96 -10.51
C TYR A 109 10.71 -19.59 -10.69
N ILE A 110 9.71 -19.18 -9.90
CA ILE A 110 8.34 -19.70 -10.01
C ILE A 110 7.74 -19.38 -11.39
N LYS A 111 7.87 -18.13 -11.88
CA LYS A 111 7.39 -17.74 -13.22
C LYS A 111 8.08 -18.54 -14.33
N ALA A 112 9.37 -18.86 -14.18
CA ALA A 112 10.08 -19.70 -15.14
C ALA A 112 9.55 -21.14 -15.16
N LEU A 113 9.24 -21.72 -14.00
CA LEU A 113 8.66 -23.07 -13.94
C LEU A 113 7.24 -23.13 -14.51
N GLN A 114 6.40 -22.09 -14.29
CA GLN A 114 5.07 -22.00 -14.88
C GLN A 114 5.11 -22.08 -16.41
N ASN A 115 6.08 -21.39 -17.03
CA ASN A 115 6.25 -21.38 -18.48
C ASN A 115 6.62 -22.76 -19.06
N ILE A 116 7.19 -23.65 -18.24
CA ILE A 116 7.60 -25.00 -18.66
C ILE A 116 6.45 -26.01 -18.44
N LYS A 117 5.28 -25.57 -17.93
CA LYS A 117 4.08 -26.41 -17.64
C LYS A 117 4.39 -27.64 -16.78
N THR A 118 5.45 -27.58 -15.99
CA THR A 118 5.99 -28.74 -15.26
C THR A 118 5.34 -28.96 -13.90
N SER A 119 4.44 -28.07 -13.44
CA SER A 119 3.80 -28.22 -12.12
C SER A 119 2.48 -27.45 -12.02
N TYR A 120 1.56 -27.95 -11.19
CA TYR A 120 0.42 -27.18 -10.69
C TYR A 120 0.97 -26.20 -9.65
N PHE A 121 0.99 -24.90 -9.96
CA PHE A 121 1.48 -23.89 -9.04
C PHE A 121 0.34 -23.34 -8.19
N ASP A 122 0.61 -23.11 -6.92
CA ASP A 122 -0.31 -22.43 -6.02
C ASP A 122 -0.37 -20.95 -6.40
N GLU A 123 -1.46 -20.54 -7.06
CA GLU A 123 -1.73 -19.15 -7.42
C GLU A 123 -1.69 -18.22 -6.20
N THR A 124 -2.04 -18.74 -5.02
CA THR A 124 -1.97 -18.03 -3.74
C THR A 124 -0.53 -17.65 -3.40
N GLU A 125 0.44 -18.55 -3.61
CA GLU A 125 1.84 -18.27 -3.31
C GLU A 125 2.38 -17.14 -4.20
N ILE A 126 2.00 -17.14 -5.48
CA ILE A 126 2.39 -16.11 -6.43
C ILE A 126 1.79 -14.77 -6.01
N GLU A 127 0.50 -14.74 -5.70
CA GLU A 127 -0.16 -13.52 -5.27
C GLU A 127 0.47 -12.95 -3.99
N LEU A 128 0.79 -13.80 -3.00
CA LEU A 128 1.50 -13.39 -1.79
C LEU A 128 2.89 -12.83 -2.07
N LEU A 129 3.64 -13.44 -3.00
CA LEU A 129 4.95 -12.94 -3.40
C LEU A 129 4.86 -11.62 -4.19
N GLU A 130 3.82 -11.43 -5.01
CA GLU A 130 3.58 -10.16 -5.72
C GLU A 130 3.27 -9.02 -4.74
N LYS A 131 2.40 -9.27 -3.75
CA LYS A 131 2.11 -8.32 -2.66
C LYS A 131 3.37 -7.95 -1.89
N LYS A 132 4.16 -8.95 -1.49
CA LYS A 132 5.43 -8.75 -0.79
C LYS A 132 6.42 -7.94 -1.62
N LEU A 133 6.55 -8.22 -2.92
CA LEU A 133 7.42 -7.47 -3.81
C LEU A 133 7.00 -6.02 -3.96
N TYR A 134 5.69 -5.77 -4.08
CA TYR A 134 5.15 -4.42 -4.15
C TYR A 134 5.48 -3.63 -2.88
N LYS A 135 5.20 -4.20 -1.71
CA LYS A 135 5.55 -3.62 -0.41
C LYS A 135 7.04 -3.27 -0.30
N LEU A 136 7.91 -4.26 -0.53
CA LEU A 136 9.36 -4.05 -0.40
C LEU A 136 9.86 -2.97 -1.40
N LYS A 137 9.31 -2.94 -2.61
CA LYS A 137 9.64 -1.92 -3.60
C LYS A 137 9.18 -0.53 -3.14
N ALA A 138 7.97 -0.41 -2.59
CA ALA A 138 7.46 0.85 -2.04
C ALA A 138 8.34 1.36 -0.89
N GLN A 139 8.70 0.48 0.04
CA GLN A 139 9.59 0.83 1.16
C GLN A 139 10.97 1.29 0.70
N LEU A 140 11.53 0.69 -0.35
CA LEU A 140 12.82 1.11 -0.90
C LEU A 140 12.74 2.44 -1.65
N TYR A 141 11.71 2.62 -2.47
CA TYR A 141 11.59 3.79 -3.34
C TYR A 141 11.28 5.06 -2.53
N PHE A 142 10.41 4.93 -1.52
CA PHE A 142 9.98 6.05 -0.70
C PHE A 142 10.68 6.09 0.67
N SER A 143 11.67 5.23 0.92
CA SER A 143 12.39 5.11 2.19
C SER A 143 11.44 4.96 3.39
N LEU A 144 10.58 3.95 3.37
CA LEU A 144 9.50 3.79 4.36
C LEU A 144 9.86 2.81 5.49
N SER A 145 9.58 3.20 6.72
CA SER A 145 9.61 2.32 7.90
C SER A 145 8.21 2.16 8.49
N TYR A 146 7.94 0.97 9.04
CA TYR A 146 6.66 0.69 9.68
C TYR A 146 6.38 1.69 10.81
N LYS A 147 5.16 2.19 10.85
CA LYS A 147 4.66 3.05 11.91
C LYS A 147 3.21 2.68 12.16
N GLU A 148 2.88 2.31 13.38
CA GLU A 148 1.49 2.10 13.75
C GLU A 148 0.75 3.44 13.84
N LEU A 149 -0.34 3.55 13.09
CA LEU A 149 -1.21 4.73 13.16
C LEU A 149 -2.20 4.60 14.31
N LYS A 150 -2.35 5.69 15.07
CA LYS A 150 -3.41 5.82 16.06
C LYS A 150 -4.69 6.26 15.38
N TRP A 151 -5.75 5.47 15.55
CA TRP A 151 -7.08 5.75 15.03
C TRP A 151 -7.91 6.50 16.08
N ASN A 152 -8.90 7.26 15.61
CA ASN A 152 -9.92 7.85 16.49
C ASN A 152 -10.95 6.82 16.93
#